data_AF-A0A0D8Y197-F1
#
_entry.id   AF-A0A0D8Y197-F1
#
_cell.length_a   1.000
_cell.length_b   1.000
_cell.length_c   1.000
_cell.angle_alpha   90.00
_cell.angle_beta   90.00
_cell.angle_gamma   90.00
#
_symmetry.space_group_name_H-M   'P 1'
#
loop_
_entity.id
_entity.type
_entity.pdbx_description
1 polymer ?
#
loop_
_entity_poly.entity_id
_entity_poly.type
_entity_poly.pdbx_seq_one_letter_code
_entity_poly.pdbx_strand_id
1 'polypeptide(L)'
;MDVESPASPGFESPASPSNESKILGNAVVESELVEEEAVTNDVANVRAVVRSEHQRRAYSSTEWCEKYRKVTAIYEAFNKLTAMGDATSVYRRPIWVALAASDLISPAYDAFYGIPASRNAVLGYIGLLIHENAHQHFSEKENPQYGMDYSSVENAAIALMKMVGDVVSSTFLKQSVIEVLSWCCTISSELSQHNAGRLSVVNLPRGPESLLELFKTVGSIAQLIKLIDTTITVLLEKCPDECMTVLFDASRHGTHFNWIWLHIAITFPGSIVDHLFTVGADQFKTYVEDIKLKEKNQVSAAIIASIHEDYNVKFNSLSDVFNFLTRRSNTELEKVDSLDSNAKDGTFDDLNFVFFFKLVTCSVDTLRFLITQNAEAEFEHQDPGVCRAIRENIVVAVDEIVNLIIRAAHSKPGLSVVEYPSIAEFAVGNKLQFFIDAAISSPPWASCIIRYLHAVSISYGEDKAAEIVCRFIVTCHEAQSLSALCAFLSTIVPYYPNVMYSAYNCLANILKTVDQEKKHVKSSILRVLNNLRILLTWETTADDTLHTKYF
;
A
#
# COMPACT_ATOMS: atom_id res chain seq x y z
N MET A 1 20.01 52.99 20.65
CA MET A 1 19.16 52.94 21.85
C MET A 1 17.98 52.06 21.50
N ASP A 2 18.13 50.80 21.88
CA ASP A 2 17.12 49.89 22.44
C ASP A 2 15.74 49.84 21.78
N VAL A 3 15.51 48.74 21.05
CA VAL A 3 14.22 48.08 21.02
C VAL A 3 14.47 46.58 21.18
N GLU A 4 14.06 46.07 22.33
CA GLU A 4 14.03 44.65 22.69
C GLU A 4 13.09 43.86 21.76
N SER A 5 13.46 42.61 21.46
CA SER A 5 12.50 41.57 21.08
C SER A 5 12.80 40.30 21.87
N PRO A 6 11.76 39.64 22.41
CA PRO A 6 11.88 38.55 23.38
C PRO A 6 12.04 37.18 22.71
N ALA A 7 12.52 36.25 23.54
CA ALA A 7 12.85 34.86 23.28
C ALA A 7 11.75 34.02 22.59
N SER A 8 12.18 33.13 21.70
CA SER A 8 11.39 32.01 21.19
C SER A 8 11.42 30.83 22.19
N PRO A 9 10.31 30.10 22.39
CA PRO A 9 10.26 28.96 23.28
C PRO A 9 10.87 27.71 22.61
N GLY A 10 11.60 26.93 23.42
CA GLY A 10 12.29 25.71 23.03
C GLY A 10 11.35 24.57 22.67
N PHE A 11 11.74 23.79 21.66
CA PHE A 11 11.15 22.52 21.33
C PHE A 11 11.85 21.41 22.13
N GLU A 12 11.12 20.78 23.05
CA GLU A 12 11.52 19.56 23.75
C GLU A 12 11.51 18.38 22.77
N SER A 13 12.62 17.63 22.74
CA SER A 13 12.73 16.35 22.03
C SER A 13 12.25 15.21 22.94
N PRO A 14 11.46 14.23 22.46
CA PRO A 14 11.11 13.08 23.27
C PRO A 14 12.28 12.10 23.37
N ALA A 15 12.55 11.69 24.61
CA ALA A 15 13.63 10.81 25.03
C ALA A 15 13.48 9.36 24.51
N SER A 16 14.60 8.77 24.14
CA SER A 16 14.75 7.34 23.84
C SER A 16 14.55 6.47 25.09
N PRO A 17 13.79 5.36 25.03
CA PRO A 17 13.79 4.40 26.12
C PRO A 17 14.93 3.40 25.94
N SER A 18 15.92 3.49 26.83
CA SER A 18 16.83 2.40 27.18
C SER A 18 16.04 1.28 27.85
N ASN A 19 16.15 0.03 27.37
CA ASN A 19 15.69 -1.12 28.15
C ASN A 19 16.71 -2.26 28.14
N GLU A 20 17.12 -2.58 29.36
CA GLU A 20 17.85 -3.76 29.80
C GLU A 20 17.09 -5.04 29.43
N SER A 21 17.77 -6.00 28.81
CA SER A 21 17.21 -7.33 28.54
C SER A 21 17.49 -8.27 29.71
N LYS A 22 16.43 -8.65 30.44
CA LYS A 22 16.43 -9.76 31.40
C LYS A 22 16.20 -11.09 30.68
N ILE A 23 16.94 -12.09 31.15
CA ILE A 23 17.01 -13.49 30.73
C ILE A 23 15.82 -14.29 31.31
N LEU A 24 15.11 -15.03 30.45
CA LEU A 24 14.45 -16.35 30.62
C LEU A 24 13.52 -16.54 29.40
N GLY A 25 13.39 -17.66 28.67
CA GLY A 25 13.94 -18.99 28.71
C GLY A 25 13.16 -19.85 27.68
N ASN A 26 13.84 -20.87 27.15
CA ASN A 26 13.32 -22.09 26.52
C ASN A 26 12.60 -22.02 25.16
N ALA A 27 13.32 -22.41 24.10
CA ALA A 27 12.77 -23.30 23.07
C ALA A 27 13.79 -24.40 22.78
N VAL A 28 13.30 -25.62 22.91
CA VAL A 28 13.99 -26.92 22.84
C VAL A 28 14.23 -27.27 21.37
N VAL A 29 15.46 -27.65 21.03
CA VAL A 29 15.77 -28.38 19.79
C VAL A 29 15.94 -29.84 20.19
N GLU A 30 15.03 -30.68 19.72
CA GLU A 30 15.15 -32.14 19.79
C GLU A 30 16.39 -32.59 19.03
N SER A 31 17.27 -33.33 19.71
CA SER A 31 18.32 -34.12 19.10
C SER A 31 18.08 -35.58 19.50
N GLU A 32 17.69 -36.40 18.54
CA GLU A 32 17.77 -37.85 18.65
C GLU A 32 19.23 -38.26 18.82
N LEU A 33 19.59 -38.88 19.95
CA LEU A 33 20.75 -39.77 20.04
C LEU A 33 20.47 -40.90 21.05
N VAL A 34 20.11 -42.04 20.47
CA VAL A 34 20.61 -43.40 20.71
C VAL A 34 21.53 -43.58 21.94
N GLU A 35 21.10 -44.46 22.84
CA GLU A 35 21.92 -45.10 23.87
C GLU A 35 23.08 -45.89 23.24
N GLU A 36 24.32 -45.64 23.67
CA GLU A 36 25.35 -46.70 23.68
C GLU A 36 26.47 -46.41 24.70
N GLU A 37 27.10 -47.50 25.12
CA GLU A 37 27.68 -47.78 26.42
C GLU A 37 28.92 -46.97 26.86
N ALA A 38 29.10 -46.94 28.18
CA ALA A 38 30.26 -46.43 28.87
C ALA A 38 31.53 -47.25 28.57
N VAL A 39 32.50 -46.64 27.85
CA VAL A 39 33.85 -47.18 27.68
C VAL A 39 34.90 -46.10 28.02
N THR A 40 35.54 -46.28 29.18
CA THR A 40 36.85 -45.76 29.65
C THR A 40 37.31 -44.37 29.15
N ASN A 41 37.31 -43.41 30.08
CA ASN A 41 37.50 -41.97 29.88
C ASN A 41 38.92 -41.44 29.58
N ASP A 42 39.95 -42.28 29.43
CA ASP A 42 41.34 -41.78 29.25
C ASP A 42 41.80 -41.67 27.79
N VAL A 43 41.18 -42.39 26.84
CA VAL A 43 41.59 -42.35 25.42
C VAL A 43 40.85 -41.26 24.62
N ALA A 44 39.64 -40.89 25.06
CA ALA A 44 38.84 -39.82 24.45
C ALA A 44 39.46 -38.43 24.65
N ASN A 45 40.08 -38.19 25.82
CA ASN A 45 40.71 -36.92 26.15
C ASN A 45 41.99 -36.68 25.33
N VAL A 46 42.77 -37.74 25.05
CA VAL A 46 43.95 -37.66 24.18
C VAL A 46 43.56 -37.44 22.72
N ARG A 47 42.49 -38.07 22.21
CA ARG A 47 41.99 -37.83 20.84
C ARG A 47 41.42 -36.42 20.64
N ALA A 48 40.74 -35.85 21.65
CA ALA A 48 40.22 -34.48 21.62
C ALA A 48 41.34 -33.43 21.66
N VAL A 49 42.36 -33.64 22.50
CA VAL A 49 43.55 -32.79 22.58
C VAL A 49 44.37 -32.85 21.28
N VAL A 50 44.58 -34.05 20.72
CA VAL A 50 45.30 -34.25 19.44
C VAL A 50 44.55 -33.65 18.24
N ARG A 51 43.20 -33.66 18.22
CA ARG A 51 42.39 -32.93 17.23
C ARG A 51 42.55 -31.41 17.38
N SER A 52 42.58 -30.89 18.61
CA SER A 52 42.81 -29.46 18.87
C SER A 52 44.22 -29.01 18.47
N GLU A 53 45.22 -29.89 18.61
CA GLU A 53 46.61 -29.60 18.31
C GLU A 53 46.94 -29.76 16.82
N HIS A 54 46.28 -30.69 16.12
CA HIS A 54 46.28 -30.75 14.65
C HIS A 54 45.54 -29.55 14.03
N GLN A 55 44.43 -29.10 14.60
CA GLN A 55 43.76 -27.85 14.17
C GLN A 55 44.68 -26.64 14.42
N ARG A 56 45.29 -26.51 15.60
CA ARG A 56 46.26 -25.43 15.88
C ARG A 56 47.47 -25.45 14.95
N ARG A 57 48.01 -26.63 14.61
CA ARG A 57 49.11 -26.78 13.63
C ARG A 57 48.69 -26.51 12.19
N ALA A 58 47.44 -26.84 11.82
CA ALA A 58 46.89 -26.52 10.51
C ALA A 58 46.77 -25.00 10.30
N TYR A 59 46.27 -24.27 11.30
CA TYR A 59 46.15 -22.80 11.28
C TYR A 59 47.48 -22.05 11.47
N SER A 60 48.57 -22.74 11.83
CA SER A 60 49.92 -22.16 11.94
C SER A 60 50.82 -22.44 10.73
N SER A 61 50.27 -23.00 9.64
CA SER A 61 51.03 -23.18 8.40
C SER A 61 51.21 -21.85 7.66
N THR A 62 52.28 -21.75 6.87
CA THR A 62 52.61 -20.55 6.08
C THR A 62 51.47 -20.12 5.16
N GLU A 63 50.73 -21.08 4.60
CA GLU A 63 49.57 -20.84 3.73
C GLU A 63 48.42 -20.15 4.48
N TRP A 64 48.10 -20.61 5.70
CA TRP A 64 47.06 -19.99 6.51
C TRP A 64 47.49 -18.62 7.03
N CYS A 65 48.74 -18.44 7.42
CA CYS A 65 49.28 -17.12 7.79
C CYS A 65 49.18 -16.12 6.64
N GLU A 66 49.41 -16.54 5.39
CA GLU A 66 49.28 -15.68 4.21
C GLU A 66 47.81 -15.33 3.92
N LYS A 67 46.90 -16.32 4.03
CA LYS A 67 45.44 -16.09 3.93
C LYS A 67 44.95 -15.09 4.97
N TYR A 68 45.34 -15.24 6.24
CA TYR A 68 45.00 -14.29 7.31
C TYR A 68 45.53 -12.89 7.01
N ARG A 69 46.79 -12.76 6.59
CA ARG A 69 47.38 -11.45 6.25
C ARG A 69 46.62 -10.76 5.12
N LYS A 70 46.22 -11.51 4.07
CA LYS A 70 45.42 -10.97 2.96
C LYS A 70 44.04 -10.49 3.44
N VAL A 71 43.33 -11.29 4.23
CA VAL A 71 42.03 -10.92 4.80
C VAL A 71 42.14 -9.70 5.72
N THR A 72 43.16 -9.64 6.57
CA THR A 72 43.41 -8.48 7.44
C THR A 72 43.66 -7.20 6.62
N ALA A 73 44.46 -7.27 5.55
CA ALA A 73 44.72 -6.12 4.70
C ALA A 73 43.45 -5.61 4.00
N ILE A 74 42.61 -6.52 3.51
CA ILE A 74 41.31 -6.18 2.90
C ILE A 74 40.39 -5.51 3.95
N TYR A 75 40.29 -6.11 5.14
CA TYR A 75 39.48 -5.57 6.23
C TYR A 75 39.95 -4.17 6.65
N GLU A 76 41.25 -3.96 6.85
CA GLU A 76 41.80 -2.66 7.26
C GLU A 76 41.57 -1.58 6.20
N ALA A 77 41.75 -1.91 4.92
CA ALA A 77 41.51 -1.00 3.81
C ALA A 77 40.04 -0.59 3.72
N PHE A 78 39.12 -1.56 3.81
CA PHE A 78 37.68 -1.30 3.78
C PHE A 78 37.20 -0.55 5.02
N ASN A 79 37.64 -0.94 6.22
CA ASN A 79 37.26 -0.30 7.47
C ASN A 79 37.73 1.16 7.54
N LYS A 80 38.90 1.47 6.98
CA LYS A 80 39.39 2.86 6.87
C LYS A 80 38.43 3.72 6.02
N LEU A 81 37.88 3.15 4.96
CA LEU A 81 36.97 3.83 4.04
C LEU A 81 35.59 4.06 4.68
N THR A 82 35.03 3.05 5.35
CA THR A 82 33.71 3.14 6.00
C THR A 82 33.72 3.97 7.28
N ALA A 83 34.88 4.12 7.95
CA ALA A 83 35.01 4.97 9.13
C ALA A 83 35.01 6.48 8.82
N MET A 84 35.03 6.89 7.55
CA MET A 84 35.11 8.30 7.16
C MET A 84 33.81 9.10 7.40
N GLY A 85 32.66 8.43 7.42
CA GLY A 85 31.37 9.10 7.59
C GLY A 85 30.20 8.12 7.71
N ASP A 86 29.05 8.65 8.11
CA ASP A 86 27.79 7.95 8.23
C ASP A 86 26.68 8.67 7.43
N ALA A 87 25.46 8.13 7.45
CA ALA A 87 24.32 8.71 6.77
C ALA A 87 24.04 10.16 7.23
N THR A 88 24.26 10.51 8.48
CA THR A 88 24.06 11.90 8.95
C THR A 88 25.14 12.83 8.39
N SER A 89 26.37 12.34 8.28
CA SER A 89 27.54 13.11 7.85
C SER A 89 27.46 13.47 6.37
N VAL A 90 27.01 12.56 5.50
CA VAL A 90 26.89 12.81 4.05
C VAL A 90 25.88 13.92 3.74
N TYR A 91 24.87 14.14 4.59
CA TYR A 91 23.90 15.23 4.44
C TYR A 91 24.38 16.57 5.01
N ARG A 92 25.53 16.59 5.70
CA ARG A 92 26.12 17.82 6.26
C ARG A 92 27.29 18.33 5.44
N ARG A 93 28.09 17.43 4.87
CA ARG A 93 29.27 17.76 4.07
C ARG A 93 29.63 16.60 3.14
N PRO A 94 30.37 16.85 2.06
CA PRO A 94 30.99 15.80 1.26
C PRO A 94 32.04 15.06 2.09
N ILE A 95 32.10 13.74 1.93
CA ILE A 95 33.03 12.85 2.61
C ILE A 95 33.99 12.22 1.60
N TRP A 96 33.47 11.65 0.52
CA TRP A 96 34.25 10.84 -0.43
C TRP A 96 34.52 11.54 -1.76
N VAL A 97 33.91 12.69 -2.04
CA VAL A 97 34.11 13.46 -3.29
C VAL A 97 35.59 13.74 -3.60
N ALA A 98 36.43 13.92 -2.58
CA ALA A 98 37.86 14.22 -2.77
C ALA A 98 38.72 13.00 -3.17
N LEU A 99 38.17 11.78 -3.15
CA LEU A 99 38.89 10.55 -3.48
C LEU A 99 38.66 10.15 -4.94
N ALA A 100 39.63 9.45 -5.52
CA ALA A 100 39.48 8.87 -6.84
C ALA A 100 38.49 7.69 -6.81
N ALA A 101 37.72 7.48 -7.88
CA ALA A 101 36.75 6.38 -7.96
C ALA A 101 37.41 5.01 -7.72
N SER A 102 38.64 4.80 -8.19
CA SER A 102 39.40 3.56 -7.95
C SER A 102 39.60 3.26 -6.46
N ASP A 103 39.84 4.30 -5.66
CA ASP A 103 40.14 4.19 -4.24
C ASP A 103 38.85 3.93 -3.43
N LEU A 104 37.70 4.34 -3.96
CA LEU A 104 36.37 4.02 -3.42
C LEU A 104 35.94 2.59 -3.80
N ILE A 105 36.29 2.13 -5.01
CA ILE A 105 35.86 0.84 -5.54
C ILE A 105 36.70 -0.32 -4.99
N SER A 106 38.04 -0.24 -5.07
CA SER A 106 38.91 -1.41 -4.83
C SER A 106 38.74 -2.01 -3.43
N PRO A 107 38.75 -1.22 -2.33
CA PRO A 107 38.61 -1.81 -0.99
C PRO A 107 37.25 -2.49 -0.78
N ALA A 108 36.19 -1.92 -1.34
CA ALA A 108 34.84 -2.48 -1.26
C ALA A 108 34.69 -3.74 -2.13
N TYR A 109 35.27 -3.73 -3.32
CA TYR A 109 35.31 -4.88 -4.23
C TYR A 109 36.06 -6.07 -3.60
N ASP A 110 37.27 -5.81 -3.08
CA ASP A 110 38.09 -6.82 -2.44
C ASP A 110 37.41 -7.39 -1.18
N ALA A 111 36.74 -6.55 -0.39
CA ALA A 111 35.95 -6.99 0.75
C ALA A 111 34.78 -7.88 0.32
N PHE A 112 34.02 -7.47 -0.69
CA PHE A 112 32.83 -8.20 -1.16
C PHE A 112 33.13 -9.64 -1.62
N TYR A 113 34.22 -9.81 -2.38
CA TYR A 113 34.64 -11.13 -2.89
C TYR A 113 35.56 -11.89 -1.93
N GLY A 114 36.43 -11.18 -1.21
CA GLY A 114 37.43 -11.79 -0.33
C GLY A 114 36.90 -12.18 1.05
N ILE A 115 35.83 -11.55 1.52
CA ILE A 115 35.28 -11.76 2.87
C ILE A 115 33.74 -11.87 2.79
N PRO A 116 33.17 -13.09 2.68
CA PRO A 116 31.72 -13.26 2.54
C PRO A 116 30.89 -12.58 3.65
N ALA A 117 31.43 -12.55 4.88
CA ALA A 117 30.76 -11.91 6.02
C ALA A 117 30.69 -10.37 5.93
N SER A 118 31.48 -9.72 5.07
CA SER A 118 31.44 -8.26 4.92
C SER A 118 30.46 -7.77 3.86
N ARG A 119 29.76 -8.66 3.14
CA ARG A 119 28.85 -8.26 2.05
C ARG A 119 27.80 -7.25 2.47
N ASN A 120 27.17 -7.44 3.63
CA ASN A 120 26.19 -6.49 4.17
C ASN A 120 26.82 -5.14 4.52
N ALA A 121 28.05 -5.13 5.03
CA ALA A 121 28.78 -3.88 5.29
C ALA A 121 29.13 -3.15 3.98
N VAL A 122 29.47 -3.90 2.92
CA VAL A 122 29.69 -3.33 1.58
C VAL A 122 28.40 -2.74 1.01
N LEU A 123 27.26 -3.41 1.14
CA LEU A 123 25.96 -2.85 0.76
C LEU A 123 25.67 -1.55 1.53
N GLY A 124 25.91 -1.53 2.84
CA GLY A 124 25.80 -0.32 3.66
C GLY A 124 26.69 0.82 3.13
N TYR A 125 27.94 0.54 2.78
CA TYR A 125 28.85 1.52 2.19
C TYR A 125 28.37 2.04 0.84
N ILE A 126 27.88 1.17 -0.05
CA ILE A 126 27.28 1.57 -1.33
C ILE A 126 26.10 2.51 -1.09
N GLY A 127 25.25 2.21 -0.10
CA GLY A 127 24.15 3.09 0.31
C GLY A 127 24.63 4.50 0.66
N LEU A 128 25.70 4.63 1.44
CA LEU A 128 26.29 5.93 1.80
C LEU A 128 26.78 6.70 0.57
N LEU A 129 27.39 6.04 -0.41
CA LEU A 129 27.79 6.67 -1.67
C LEU A 129 26.60 7.17 -2.48
N ILE A 130 25.49 6.41 -2.52
CA ILE A 130 24.25 6.82 -3.18
C ILE A 130 23.66 8.06 -2.49
N HIS A 131 23.60 8.06 -1.15
CA HIS A 131 23.13 9.22 -0.38
C HIS A 131 23.99 10.46 -0.60
N GLU A 132 25.33 10.34 -0.59
CA GLU A 132 26.21 11.46 -0.87
C GLU A 132 26.02 11.96 -2.30
N ASN A 133 25.98 11.07 -3.31
CA ASN A 133 25.77 11.47 -4.69
C ASN A 133 24.43 12.18 -4.90
N ALA A 134 23.33 11.65 -4.35
CA ALA A 134 22.02 12.29 -4.39
C ALA A 134 22.04 13.67 -3.70
N HIS A 135 22.68 13.75 -2.53
CA HIS A 135 22.81 15.01 -1.81
C HIS A 135 23.55 16.06 -2.64
N GLN A 136 24.70 15.72 -3.21
CA GLN A 136 25.52 16.66 -3.98
C GLN A 136 24.80 17.08 -5.27
N HIS A 137 24.14 16.15 -5.96
CA HIS A 137 23.38 16.45 -7.17
C HIS A 137 22.26 17.47 -6.91
N PHE A 138 21.46 17.27 -5.87
CA PHE A 138 20.40 18.22 -5.53
C PHE A 138 20.95 19.55 -5.02
N SER A 139 22.03 19.52 -4.23
CA SER A 139 22.68 20.74 -3.75
C SER A 139 23.27 21.58 -4.89
N GLU A 140 23.83 20.96 -5.92
CA GLU A 140 24.28 21.64 -7.15
C GLU A 140 23.10 22.26 -7.90
N LYS A 141 21.97 21.54 -8.03
CA LYS A 141 20.76 22.07 -8.69
C LYS A 141 20.14 23.24 -7.94
N GLU A 142 20.17 23.20 -6.61
CA GLU A 142 19.62 24.24 -5.74
C GLU A 142 20.56 25.45 -5.63
N ASN A 143 21.88 25.22 -5.64
CA ASN A 143 22.90 26.24 -5.51
C ASN A 143 24.06 26.02 -6.51
N PRO A 144 23.86 26.37 -7.80
CA PRO A 144 24.85 26.08 -8.86
C PRO A 144 26.24 26.71 -8.63
N GLN A 145 26.31 27.77 -7.82
CA GLN A 145 27.56 28.48 -7.52
C GLN A 145 28.49 27.70 -6.57
N TYR A 146 27.96 26.70 -5.85
CA TYR A 146 28.71 25.89 -4.88
C TYR A 146 28.79 24.41 -5.30
N GLY A 147 28.54 24.12 -6.59
CA GLY A 147 28.65 22.77 -7.13
C GLY A 147 30.04 22.18 -6.93
N MET A 148 30.10 20.92 -6.53
CA MET A 148 31.33 20.13 -6.43
C MET A 148 31.27 18.98 -7.42
N ASP A 149 32.42 18.60 -7.98
CA ASP A 149 32.50 17.44 -8.87
C ASP A 149 32.33 16.14 -8.09
N TYR A 150 31.13 15.56 -8.12
CA TYR A 150 30.81 14.29 -7.47
C TYR A 150 30.94 13.08 -8.39
N SER A 151 31.57 13.23 -9.56
CA SER A 151 31.68 12.14 -10.56
C SER A 151 32.40 10.91 -10.00
N SER A 152 33.37 11.09 -9.10
CA SER A 152 34.08 9.96 -8.47
C SER A 152 33.15 9.09 -7.63
N VAL A 153 32.31 9.71 -6.81
CA VAL A 153 31.32 9.04 -5.94
C VAL A 153 30.23 8.38 -6.78
N GLU A 154 29.72 9.07 -7.80
CA GLU A 154 28.72 8.50 -8.71
C GLU A 154 29.24 7.25 -9.43
N ASN A 155 30.42 7.35 -10.04
CA ASN A 155 31.04 6.24 -10.76
C ASN A 155 31.34 5.06 -9.83
N ALA A 156 31.78 5.32 -8.59
CA ALA A 156 32.03 4.28 -7.60
C ALA A 156 30.73 3.56 -7.19
N ALA A 157 29.67 4.30 -6.88
CA ALA A 157 28.36 3.73 -6.55
C ALA A 157 27.83 2.86 -7.71
N ILE A 158 27.90 3.37 -8.94
CA ILE A 158 27.45 2.65 -10.14
C ILE A 158 28.26 1.36 -10.35
N ALA A 159 29.59 1.43 -10.26
CA ALA A 159 30.47 0.28 -10.47
C ALA A 159 30.21 -0.82 -9.43
N LEU A 160 30.08 -0.46 -8.16
CA LEU A 160 29.81 -1.41 -7.09
C LEU A 160 28.39 -2.00 -7.18
N MET A 161 27.37 -1.23 -7.57
CA MET A 161 26.04 -1.77 -7.82
C MET A 161 26.01 -2.74 -9.01
N LYS A 162 26.76 -2.47 -10.08
CA LYS A 162 26.92 -3.41 -11.20
C LYS A 162 27.56 -4.72 -10.75
N MET A 163 28.62 -4.65 -9.95
CA MET A 163 29.23 -5.82 -9.33
C MET A 163 28.22 -6.65 -8.52
N VAL A 164 27.37 -6.02 -7.71
CA VAL A 164 26.31 -6.72 -6.96
C VAL A 164 25.30 -7.36 -7.93
N GLY A 165 24.87 -6.62 -8.96
CA GLY A 165 23.95 -7.11 -9.99
C GLY A 165 24.48 -8.32 -10.77
N ASP A 166 25.78 -8.34 -11.08
CA ASP A 166 26.45 -9.46 -11.74
C ASP A 166 26.39 -10.72 -10.85
N VAL A 167 26.56 -10.58 -9.54
CA VAL A 167 26.44 -11.70 -8.59
C VAL A 167 25.01 -12.19 -8.48
N VAL A 168 24.03 -11.29 -8.38
CA VAL A 168 22.60 -11.62 -8.37
C VAL A 168 22.20 -12.42 -9.61
N SER A 169 22.71 -12.03 -10.78
CA SER A 169 22.38 -12.66 -12.06
C SER A 169 23.12 -13.98 -12.31
N SER A 170 24.39 -14.09 -11.86
CA SER A 170 25.25 -15.24 -12.15
C SER A 170 25.11 -16.39 -11.15
N THR A 171 24.87 -16.10 -9.87
CA THR A 171 24.83 -17.10 -8.80
C THR A 171 23.61 -16.88 -7.93
N PHE A 172 22.57 -17.68 -8.13
CA PHE A 172 21.37 -17.59 -7.31
C PHE A 172 21.59 -18.23 -5.94
N LEU A 173 21.80 -17.38 -4.93
CA LEU A 173 21.72 -17.74 -3.52
C LEU A 173 20.52 -17.02 -2.93
N LYS A 174 19.39 -17.72 -2.78
CA LYS A 174 18.08 -17.17 -2.38
C LYS A 174 18.19 -16.09 -1.30
N GLN A 175 18.80 -16.41 -0.16
CA GLN A 175 18.95 -15.48 0.97
C GLN A 175 19.73 -14.21 0.60
N SER A 176 20.82 -14.35 -0.17
CA SER A 176 21.63 -13.21 -0.61
C SER A 176 20.89 -12.29 -1.58
N VAL A 177 20.06 -12.85 -2.47
CA VAL A 177 19.28 -12.04 -3.43
C VAL A 177 18.13 -11.32 -2.73
N ILE A 178 17.47 -11.98 -1.77
CA ILE A 178 16.46 -11.38 -0.90
C ILE A 178 17.05 -10.22 -0.07
N GLU A 179 18.24 -10.41 0.51
CA GLU A 179 18.95 -9.36 1.26
C GLU A 179 19.28 -8.15 0.38
N VAL A 180 19.69 -8.37 -0.87
CA VAL A 180 19.93 -7.29 -1.83
C VAL A 180 18.64 -6.54 -2.15
N LEU A 181 17.52 -7.23 -2.40
CA LEU A 181 16.23 -6.55 -2.64
C LEU A 181 15.81 -5.73 -1.42
N SER A 182 15.87 -6.32 -0.23
CA SER A 182 15.52 -5.65 1.02
C SER A 182 16.36 -4.38 1.22
N TRP A 183 17.67 -4.49 1.01
CA TRP A 183 18.59 -3.34 1.05
C TRP A 183 18.21 -2.27 0.02
N CYS A 184 17.94 -2.63 -1.23
CA CYS A 184 17.52 -1.66 -2.25
C CYS A 184 16.25 -0.91 -1.83
N CYS A 185 15.25 -1.62 -1.31
CA CYS A 185 13.99 -1.02 -0.85
C CYS A 185 14.20 -0.05 0.33
N THR A 186 15.06 -0.41 1.28
CA THR A 186 15.43 0.47 2.40
C THR A 186 16.10 1.76 1.91
N ILE A 187 17.14 1.65 1.07
CA ILE A 187 17.84 2.82 0.53
C ILE A 187 16.90 3.73 -0.26
N SER A 188 16.01 3.17 -1.09
CA SER A 188 15.02 3.96 -1.82
C SER A 188 14.06 4.74 -0.90
N SER A 189 13.66 4.14 0.21
CA SER A 189 12.76 4.79 1.17
C SER A 189 13.50 5.91 1.92
N GLU A 190 14.74 5.64 2.36
CA GLU A 190 15.61 6.62 3.01
C GLU A 190 15.92 7.81 2.09
N LEU A 191 16.16 7.58 0.80
CA LEU A 191 16.40 8.64 -0.18
C LEU A 191 15.22 9.61 -0.27
N SER A 192 13.99 9.10 -0.29
CA SER A 192 12.79 9.95 -0.25
C SER A 192 12.67 10.69 1.07
N GLN A 193 12.85 10.00 2.20
CA GLN A 193 12.71 10.57 3.53
C GLN A 193 13.72 11.71 3.78
N HIS A 194 15.01 11.49 3.48
CA HIS A 194 16.06 12.46 3.72
C HIS A 194 16.02 13.67 2.77
N ASN A 195 15.34 13.55 1.62
CA ASN A 195 15.22 14.63 0.65
C ASN A 195 13.83 15.30 0.64
N ALA A 196 12.86 14.83 1.44
CA ALA A 196 11.48 15.33 1.43
C ALA A 196 11.35 16.85 1.68
N GLY A 197 12.26 17.43 2.47
CA GLY A 197 12.27 18.86 2.79
C GLY A 197 13.04 19.75 1.81
N ARG A 198 13.66 19.19 0.77
CA ARG A 198 14.46 19.95 -0.20
C ARG A 198 13.60 20.80 -1.12
N LEU A 199 14.09 21.98 -1.50
CA LEU A 199 13.39 22.88 -2.42
C LEU A 199 13.12 22.21 -3.78
N SER A 200 14.08 21.42 -4.26
CA SER A 200 13.94 20.62 -5.48
C SER A 200 12.81 19.58 -5.42
N VAL A 201 12.43 19.12 -4.23
CA VAL A 201 11.36 18.13 -4.01
C VAL A 201 10.02 18.80 -3.68
N VAL A 202 10.03 19.81 -2.81
CA VAL A 202 8.81 20.53 -2.38
C VAL A 202 8.13 21.26 -3.54
N ASN A 203 8.90 21.72 -4.53
CA ASN A 203 8.37 22.41 -5.70
C ASN A 203 7.82 21.47 -6.79
N LEU A 204 7.94 20.15 -6.64
CA LEU A 204 7.40 19.20 -7.60
C LEU A 204 5.87 19.13 -7.52
N PRO A 205 5.20 18.79 -8.65
CA PRO A 205 3.81 18.34 -8.59
C PRO A 205 3.67 17.19 -7.59
N ARG A 206 2.60 17.21 -6.80
CA ARG A 206 2.33 16.16 -5.80
C ARG A 206 2.07 14.84 -6.53
N GLY A 207 2.86 13.81 -6.21
CA GLY A 207 2.66 12.46 -6.70
C GLY A 207 3.97 11.67 -6.83
N PRO A 208 3.91 10.33 -6.76
CA PRO A 208 5.08 9.46 -6.90
C PRO A 208 5.77 9.58 -8.26
N GLU A 209 5.05 9.99 -9.32
CA GLU A 209 5.56 10.11 -10.68
C GLU A 209 6.61 11.20 -10.81
N SER A 210 6.32 12.38 -10.25
CA SER A 210 7.25 13.51 -10.30
C SER A 210 8.51 13.21 -9.49
N LEU A 211 8.36 12.48 -8.38
CA LEU A 211 9.48 12.08 -7.54
C LEU A 211 10.35 11.02 -8.23
N LEU A 212 9.75 10.03 -8.89
CA LEU A 212 10.46 9.02 -9.67
C LEU A 212 11.28 9.66 -10.80
N GLU A 213 10.68 10.59 -11.56
CA GLU A 213 11.38 11.26 -12.64
C GLU A 213 12.50 12.17 -12.14
N LEU A 214 12.33 12.85 -10.99
CA LEU A 214 13.41 13.60 -10.35
C LEU A 214 14.55 12.67 -9.92
N PHE A 215 14.25 11.56 -9.24
CA PHE A 215 15.29 10.66 -8.76
C PHE A 215 16.05 9.96 -9.89
N LYS A 216 15.40 9.69 -11.03
CA LYS A 216 16.08 9.17 -12.23
C LYS A 216 17.13 10.12 -12.81
N THR A 217 17.13 11.41 -12.46
CA THR A 217 18.19 12.34 -12.92
C THR A 217 19.53 12.13 -12.21
N VAL A 218 19.55 11.42 -11.09
CA VAL A 218 20.76 11.06 -10.35
C VAL A 218 21.27 9.71 -10.88
N GLY A 219 22.51 9.66 -11.38
CA GLY A 219 23.03 8.46 -12.04
C GLY A 219 23.11 7.23 -11.13
N SER A 220 23.49 7.42 -9.86
CA SER A 220 23.50 6.33 -8.88
C SER A 220 22.10 5.80 -8.58
N ILE A 221 21.09 6.66 -8.44
CA ILE A 221 19.71 6.22 -8.18
C ILE A 221 19.12 5.51 -9.42
N ALA A 222 19.42 6.00 -10.62
CA ALA A 222 19.03 5.31 -11.85
C ALA A 222 19.65 3.90 -11.93
N GLN A 223 20.88 3.71 -11.44
CA GLN A 223 21.52 2.39 -11.36
C GLN A 223 20.93 1.53 -10.23
N LEU A 224 20.53 2.12 -9.10
CA LEU A 224 19.80 1.42 -8.03
C LEU A 224 18.48 0.84 -8.54
N ILE A 225 17.72 1.62 -9.32
CA ILE A 225 16.47 1.18 -9.95
C ILE A 225 16.74 -0.02 -10.88
N LYS A 226 17.80 0.00 -11.70
CA LYS A 226 18.18 -1.15 -12.53
C LYS A 226 18.56 -2.39 -11.73
N LEU A 227 19.20 -2.20 -10.57
CA LEU A 227 19.52 -3.31 -9.67
C LEU A 227 18.25 -3.89 -9.05
N ILE A 228 17.27 -3.05 -8.68
CA ILE A 228 15.93 -3.49 -8.26
C ILE A 228 15.29 -4.33 -9.38
N ASP A 229 15.27 -3.84 -10.62
CA ASP A 229 14.68 -4.57 -11.76
C ASP A 229 15.33 -5.94 -11.96
N THR A 230 16.66 -5.98 -11.92
CA THR A 230 17.44 -7.23 -12.07
C THR A 230 17.12 -8.21 -10.95
N THR A 231 17.06 -7.71 -9.71
CA THR A 231 16.82 -8.53 -8.51
C THR A 231 15.39 -9.06 -8.49
N ILE A 232 14.39 -8.21 -8.78
CA ILE A 232 12.97 -8.61 -8.89
C ILE A 232 12.79 -9.63 -10.00
N THR A 233 13.42 -9.44 -11.17
CA THR A 233 13.32 -10.41 -12.28
C THR A 233 13.78 -11.79 -11.85
N VAL A 234 14.95 -11.88 -11.19
CA VAL A 234 15.50 -13.16 -10.70
C VAL A 234 14.63 -13.77 -9.60
N LEU A 235 14.09 -12.96 -8.70
CA LEU A 235 13.27 -13.44 -7.58
C LEU A 235 11.87 -13.86 -8.04
N LEU A 236 11.21 -13.13 -8.95
CA LEU A 236 9.92 -13.53 -9.50
C LEU A 236 10.00 -14.84 -10.30
N GLU A 237 11.14 -15.12 -10.95
CA GLU A 237 11.35 -16.39 -11.66
C GLU A 237 11.55 -17.57 -10.69
N LYS A 238 12.18 -17.35 -9.52
CA LYS A 238 12.68 -18.45 -8.67
C LYS A 238 11.99 -18.61 -7.32
N CYS A 239 11.52 -17.52 -6.73
CA CYS A 239 10.90 -17.45 -5.41
C CYS A 239 10.02 -16.19 -5.28
N PRO A 240 8.89 -16.16 -6.02
CA PRO A 240 8.04 -14.97 -6.12
C PRO A 240 7.37 -14.59 -4.79
N ASP A 241 7.00 -15.55 -3.95
CA ASP A 241 6.35 -15.28 -2.67
C ASP A 241 7.27 -14.48 -1.71
N GLU A 242 8.54 -14.87 -1.63
CA GLU A 242 9.52 -14.14 -0.83
C GLU A 242 9.88 -12.78 -1.45
N CYS A 243 9.93 -12.68 -2.78
CA CYS A 243 10.09 -11.40 -3.48
C CYS A 243 9.02 -10.42 -3.02
N MET A 244 7.78 -10.87 -3.08
CA MET A 244 6.63 -10.05 -2.76
C MET A 244 6.64 -9.71 -1.28
N THR A 245 6.89 -10.67 -0.39
CA THR A 245 7.02 -10.41 1.06
C THR A 245 7.96 -9.24 1.36
N VAL A 246 9.14 -9.18 0.72
CA VAL A 246 10.08 -8.06 0.88
C VAL A 246 9.48 -6.73 0.39
N LEU A 247 8.84 -6.72 -0.79
CA LEU A 247 8.22 -5.52 -1.33
C LEU A 247 7.06 -5.02 -0.44
N PHE A 248 6.26 -5.93 0.10
CA PHE A 248 5.19 -5.62 1.06
C PHE A 248 5.72 -5.10 2.39
N ASP A 249 6.83 -5.63 2.87
CA ASP A 249 7.46 -5.10 4.09
C ASP A 249 8.03 -3.69 3.84
N ALA A 250 8.56 -3.42 2.66
CA ALA A 250 8.98 -2.09 2.25
C ALA A 250 7.82 -1.08 2.13
N SER A 251 6.60 -1.54 1.78
CA SER A 251 5.38 -0.71 1.78
C SER A 251 5.09 -0.01 3.11
N ARG A 252 5.62 -0.52 4.23
CA ARG A 252 5.49 0.09 5.56
C ARG A 252 6.12 1.49 5.64
N HIS A 253 7.03 1.84 4.73
CA HIS A 253 7.58 3.18 4.61
C HIS A 253 6.59 4.20 4.00
N GLY A 254 5.39 3.76 3.59
CA GLY A 254 4.31 4.62 3.14
C GLY A 254 4.68 5.46 1.92
N THR A 255 4.35 6.75 1.96
CA THR A 255 4.54 7.68 0.84
C THR A 255 6.00 7.80 0.37
N HIS A 256 6.97 7.49 1.23
CA HIS A 256 8.39 7.51 0.88
C HIS A 256 8.81 6.38 -0.05
N PHE A 257 8.06 5.28 -0.11
CA PHE A 257 8.34 4.14 -0.99
C PHE A 257 7.44 4.09 -2.24
N ASN A 258 6.34 4.85 -2.25
CA ASN A 258 5.36 4.86 -3.35
C ASN A 258 5.97 5.09 -4.75
N TRP A 259 7.06 5.85 -4.87
CA TRP A 259 7.73 6.10 -6.16
C TRP A 259 8.50 4.89 -6.71
N ILE A 260 8.96 3.99 -5.85
CA ILE A 260 9.53 2.69 -6.27
C ILE A 260 8.41 1.72 -6.62
N TRP A 261 7.35 1.66 -5.81
CA TRP A 261 6.18 0.87 -6.16
C TRP A 261 5.60 1.24 -7.51
N LEU A 262 5.52 2.54 -7.79
CA LEU A 262 5.17 3.08 -9.10
C LEU A 262 6.07 2.51 -10.20
N HIS A 263 7.39 2.55 -10.03
CA HIS A 263 8.33 2.02 -11.01
C HIS A 263 8.12 0.51 -11.22
N ILE A 264 8.02 -0.24 -10.14
CA ILE A 264 7.79 -1.69 -10.13
C ILE A 264 6.50 -2.06 -10.86
N ALA A 265 5.41 -1.36 -10.57
CA ALA A 265 4.10 -1.54 -11.22
C ALA A 265 4.13 -1.25 -12.73
N ILE A 266 4.98 -0.31 -13.17
CA ILE A 266 5.18 -0.02 -14.60
C ILE A 266 6.03 -1.11 -15.27
N THR A 267 7.05 -1.62 -14.57
CA THR A 267 8.03 -2.55 -15.14
C THR A 267 7.53 -4.00 -15.14
N PHE A 268 6.75 -4.42 -14.15
CA PHE A 268 6.30 -5.81 -13.97
C PHE A 268 4.78 -5.95 -13.76
N PRO A 269 3.93 -5.38 -14.62
CA PRO A 269 2.50 -5.28 -14.37
C PRO A 269 1.80 -6.64 -14.17
N GLY A 270 2.04 -7.62 -15.05
CA GLY A 270 1.38 -8.93 -14.95
C GLY A 270 1.87 -9.75 -13.74
N SER A 271 3.19 -9.87 -13.56
CA SER A 271 3.77 -10.70 -12.50
C SER A 271 3.45 -10.18 -11.09
N ILE A 272 3.27 -8.88 -10.91
CA ILE A 272 3.10 -8.29 -9.59
C ILE A 272 1.64 -8.20 -9.19
N VAL A 273 0.72 -7.97 -10.13
CA VAL A 273 -0.72 -7.89 -9.84
C VAL A 273 -1.23 -9.20 -9.23
N ASP A 274 -0.91 -10.35 -9.84
CA ASP A 274 -1.37 -11.66 -9.37
C ASP A 274 -0.89 -11.97 -7.93
N HIS A 275 0.36 -11.64 -7.63
CA HIS A 275 0.92 -11.87 -6.30
C HIS A 275 0.54 -10.79 -5.30
N LEU A 276 0.26 -9.55 -5.74
CA LEU A 276 -0.27 -8.49 -4.88
C LEU A 276 -1.61 -8.90 -4.28
N PHE A 277 -2.46 -9.54 -5.08
CA PHE A 277 -3.73 -10.08 -4.61
C PHE A 277 -3.54 -11.23 -3.63
N THR A 278 -2.71 -12.22 -3.98
CA THR A 278 -2.51 -13.42 -3.17
C THR A 278 -1.88 -13.09 -1.82
N VAL A 279 -0.75 -12.38 -1.81
CA VAL A 279 -0.04 -12.07 -0.55
C VAL A 279 -0.82 -11.06 0.29
N GLY A 280 -1.46 -10.09 -0.34
CA GLY A 280 -2.30 -9.15 0.38
C GLY A 280 -3.48 -9.83 1.08
N ALA A 281 -4.07 -10.84 0.43
CA ALA A 281 -5.07 -11.71 1.03
C ALA A 281 -4.58 -12.44 2.26
N ASP A 282 -3.40 -13.06 2.15
CA ASP A 282 -2.79 -13.78 3.26
C ASP A 282 -2.47 -12.84 4.43
N GLN A 283 -2.04 -11.61 4.15
CA GLN A 283 -1.84 -10.60 5.19
C GLN A 283 -3.16 -10.19 5.86
N PHE A 284 -4.24 -10.07 5.10
CA PHE A 284 -5.57 -9.80 5.64
C PHE A 284 -6.10 -10.98 6.48
N LYS A 285 -5.92 -12.22 6.02
CA LYS A 285 -6.18 -13.44 6.79
C LYS A 285 -5.48 -13.40 8.13
N THR A 286 -4.17 -13.17 8.10
CA THR A 286 -3.34 -13.09 9.30
C THR A 286 -3.84 -12.02 10.25
N TYR A 287 -4.21 -10.85 9.74
CA TYR A 287 -4.80 -9.76 10.53
C TYR A 287 -6.11 -10.19 11.22
N VAL A 288 -7.05 -10.78 10.47
CA VAL A 288 -8.33 -11.22 11.03
C VAL A 288 -8.14 -12.30 12.09
N GLU A 289 -7.24 -13.24 11.84
CA GLU A 289 -6.90 -14.31 12.79
C GLU A 289 -6.25 -13.76 14.06
N ASP A 290 -5.31 -12.80 13.93
CA ASP A 290 -4.65 -12.17 15.07
C ASP A 290 -5.67 -11.38 15.90
N ILE A 291 -6.53 -10.57 15.28
CA ILE A 291 -7.59 -9.83 16.00
C ILE A 291 -8.53 -10.79 16.73
N LYS A 292 -9.04 -11.85 16.06
CA LYS A 292 -9.90 -12.87 16.68
C LYS A 292 -9.22 -13.55 17.87
N LEU A 293 -7.94 -13.88 17.73
CA LEU A 293 -7.16 -14.52 18.79
C LEU A 293 -6.97 -13.57 19.99
N LYS A 294 -6.66 -12.29 19.74
CA LYS A 294 -6.45 -11.28 20.80
C LYS A 294 -7.76 -10.93 21.51
N GLU A 295 -8.88 -10.84 20.79
CA GLU A 295 -10.21 -10.68 21.37
C GLU A 295 -10.61 -11.88 22.23
N LYS A 296 -10.40 -13.10 21.73
CA LYS A 296 -10.66 -14.34 22.49
C LYS A 296 -9.84 -14.41 23.78
N ASN A 297 -8.61 -13.91 23.75
CA ASN A 297 -7.72 -13.85 24.90
C ASN A 297 -7.93 -12.62 25.80
N GLN A 298 -8.98 -11.82 25.56
CA GLN A 298 -9.31 -10.60 26.31
C GLN A 298 -8.12 -9.63 26.45
N VAL A 299 -7.32 -9.52 25.39
CA VAL A 299 -6.19 -8.59 25.32
C VAL A 299 -6.71 -7.16 25.34
N SER A 300 -5.94 -6.23 25.91
CA SER A 300 -6.39 -4.84 26.08
C SER A 300 -6.70 -4.17 24.74
N ALA A 301 -7.72 -3.29 24.75
CA ALA A 301 -8.14 -2.55 23.56
C ALA A 301 -7.02 -1.69 22.95
N ALA A 302 -6.03 -1.26 23.75
CA ALA A 302 -4.87 -0.51 23.27
C ALA A 302 -3.94 -1.35 22.38
N ILE A 303 -3.75 -2.63 22.70
CA ILE A 303 -2.94 -3.55 21.88
C ILE A 303 -3.68 -3.88 20.59
N ILE A 304 -4.99 -4.10 20.65
CA ILE A 304 -5.83 -4.32 19.46
C ILE A 304 -5.79 -3.08 18.54
N ALA A 305 -5.86 -1.87 19.09
CA ALA A 305 -5.73 -0.63 18.32
C ALA A 305 -4.35 -0.48 17.66
N SER A 306 -3.27 -0.89 18.33
CA SER A 306 -1.91 -0.91 17.73
C SER A 306 -1.83 -1.88 16.56
N ILE A 307 -2.43 -3.08 16.67
CA ILE A 307 -2.49 -4.06 15.58
C ILE A 307 -3.29 -3.50 14.40
N HIS A 308 -4.42 -2.83 14.67
CA HIS A 308 -5.19 -2.16 13.62
C HIS A 308 -4.37 -1.09 12.89
N GLU A 309 -3.60 -0.29 13.60
CA GLU A 309 -2.77 0.76 12.99
C GLU A 309 -1.67 0.17 12.11
N ASP A 310 -0.96 -0.84 12.59
CA ASP A 310 0.11 -1.51 11.84
C ASP A 310 -0.40 -2.11 10.52
N TYR A 311 -1.57 -2.74 10.55
CA TYR A 311 -2.19 -3.30 9.34
C TYR A 311 -2.84 -2.23 8.46
N ASN A 312 -3.40 -1.15 9.02
CA ASN A 312 -3.91 -0.03 8.23
C ASN A 312 -2.80 0.64 7.40
N VAL A 313 -1.59 0.82 7.95
CA VAL A 313 -0.45 1.34 7.19
C VAL A 313 -0.13 0.45 5.98
N LYS A 314 -0.14 -0.88 6.17
CA LYS A 314 0.09 -1.84 5.09
C LYS A 314 -1.01 -1.78 4.02
N PHE A 315 -2.27 -1.78 4.43
CA PHE A 315 -3.39 -1.75 3.49
C PHE A 315 -3.53 -0.42 2.75
N ASN A 316 -3.20 0.70 3.40
CA ASN A 316 -3.19 2.01 2.73
C ASN A 316 -2.10 2.10 1.67
N SER A 317 -0.89 1.61 1.96
CA SER A 317 0.16 1.55 0.94
C SER A 317 -0.24 0.65 -0.23
N LEU A 318 -0.90 -0.47 0.04
CA LEU A 318 -1.41 -1.33 -1.03
C LEU A 318 -2.51 -0.67 -1.84
N SER A 319 -3.47 -0.01 -1.18
CA SER A 319 -4.47 0.80 -1.85
C SER A 319 -3.84 1.82 -2.79
N ASP A 320 -2.81 2.56 -2.34
CA ASP A 320 -2.12 3.53 -3.19
C ASP A 320 -1.52 2.89 -4.46
N VAL A 321 -0.95 1.70 -4.34
CA VAL A 321 -0.39 0.93 -5.47
C VAL A 321 -1.48 0.53 -6.46
N PHE A 322 -2.60 0.01 -5.98
CA PHE A 322 -3.72 -0.35 -6.84
C PHE A 322 -4.43 0.85 -7.44
N ASN A 323 -4.52 1.98 -6.73
CA ASN A 323 -5.08 3.22 -7.26
C ASN A 323 -4.26 3.73 -8.41
N PHE A 324 -2.95 3.65 -8.25
CA PHE A 324 -2.03 3.94 -9.31
C PHE A 324 -2.24 2.99 -10.52
N LEU A 325 -2.29 1.66 -10.30
CA LEU A 325 -2.51 0.67 -11.35
C LEU A 325 -3.86 0.87 -12.08
N THR A 326 -4.91 1.20 -11.32
CA THR A 326 -6.29 1.40 -11.81
C THR A 326 -6.40 2.68 -12.64
N ARG A 327 -5.80 3.80 -12.18
CA ARG A 327 -5.78 5.08 -12.92
C ARG A 327 -5.11 4.97 -14.29
N ARG A 328 -4.20 4.00 -14.45
CA ARG A 328 -3.47 3.79 -15.70
C ARG A 328 -4.17 2.80 -16.65
N SER A 329 -5.36 2.32 -16.31
CA SER A 329 -6.16 1.38 -17.13
C SER A 329 -5.33 0.17 -17.57
N ASN A 330 -4.57 -0.40 -16.64
CA ASN A 330 -3.72 -1.54 -16.95
C ASN A 330 -4.64 -2.72 -17.32
N THR A 331 -4.59 -3.20 -18.57
CA THR A 331 -5.42 -4.33 -19.05
C THR A 331 -5.15 -5.62 -18.28
N GLU A 332 -4.06 -5.69 -17.52
CA GLU A 332 -3.77 -6.78 -16.60
C GLU A 332 -4.69 -6.80 -15.36
N LEU A 333 -5.25 -5.66 -14.93
CA LEU A 333 -6.34 -5.62 -13.93
C LEU A 333 -7.66 -6.17 -14.49
N GLU A 334 -7.83 -6.17 -15.82
CA GLU A 334 -8.96 -6.82 -16.50
C GLU A 334 -8.78 -8.34 -16.56
N LYS A 335 -7.55 -8.87 -16.41
CA LYS A 335 -7.25 -10.32 -16.39
C LYS A 335 -7.35 -10.97 -15.00
N VAL A 336 -7.79 -10.22 -13.99
CA VAL A 336 -8.06 -10.72 -12.63
C VAL A 336 -9.29 -11.66 -12.59
N ASP A 337 -9.81 -12.05 -13.75
CA ASP A 337 -10.71 -13.18 -13.98
C ASP A 337 -10.15 -14.55 -13.52
N SER A 338 -8.90 -14.64 -13.03
CA SER A 338 -8.20 -15.90 -12.75
C SER A 338 -8.07 -16.31 -11.28
N LEU A 339 -8.84 -15.71 -10.35
CA LEU A 339 -8.95 -16.18 -8.94
C LEU A 339 -9.54 -17.61 -8.79
N ASP A 340 -9.66 -18.37 -9.88
CA ASP A 340 -10.33 -19.68 -9.99
C ASP A 340 -9.37 -20.89 -10.02
N SER A 341 -8.07 -20.74 -9.74
CA SER A 341 -7.16 -21.90 -9.76
C SER A 341 -6.99 -22.56 -8.38
N ASN A 342 -7.93 -23.47 -8.10
CA ASN A 342 -7.92 -24.58 -7.12
C ASN A 342 -8.76 -24.41 -5.84
N ALA A 343 -10.09 -24.56 -5.94
CA ALA A 343 -10.80 -25.32 -4.91
C ALA A 343 -11.03 -26.75 -5.36
N LYS A 344 -10.14 -27.62 -4.90
CA LYS A 344 -10.53 -28.97 -4.56
C LYS A 344 -10.67 -29.03 -3.05
N ASP A 345 -11.76 -28.46 -2.56
CA ASP A 345 -12.50 -28.84 -1.36
C ASP A 345 -13.43 -27.68 -1.00
N GLY A 346 -14.69 -27.98 -0.70
CA GLY A 346 -15.81 -27.04 -0.54
C GLY A 346 -15.75 -26.13 0.70
N THR A 347 -14.59 -25.57 0.98
CA THR A 347 -14.32 -24.55 2.00
C THR A 347 -13.34 -23.55 1.39
N PHE A 348 -13.82 -22.69 0.50
CA PHE A 348 -13.04 -21.52 0.11
C PHE A 348 -12.98 -20.58 1.32
N ASP A 349 -11.80 -20.53 1.95
CA ASP A 349 -11.40 -19.51 2.90
C ASP A 349 -11.44 -18.14 2.20
N ASP A 350 -12.54 -17.45 2.46
CA ASP A 350 -13.06 -16.20 1.89
C ASP A 350 -12.24 -14.95 2.29
N LEU A 351 -10.92 -14.95 2.04
CA LEU A 351 -9.98 -13.93 2.54
C LEU A 351 -9.27 -13.13 1.44
N ASN A 352 -9.08 -13.73 0.26
CA ASN A 352 -8.67 -12.99 -0.96
C ASN A 352 -9.67 -11.90 -1.31
N PHE A 353 -10.94 -12.22 -1.14
CA PHE A 353 -12.06 -11.32 -1.32
C PHE A 353 -12.08 -10.19 -0.28
N VAL A 354 -11.82 -10.48 1.00
CA VAL A 354 -11.86 -9.47 2.09
C VAL A 354 -10.61 -8.56 2.09
N PHE A 355 -9.49 -9.02 1.54
CA PHE A 355 -8.37 -8.15 1.21
C PHE A 355 -8.67 -7.21 0.04
N PHE A 356 -9.18 -7.75 -1.07
CA PHE A 356 -9.66 -6.95 -2.19
C PHE A 356 -10.66 -5.88 -1.71
N PHE A 357 -11.55 -6.27 -0.81
CA PHE A 357 -12.52 -5.44 -0.11
C PHE A 357 -11.87 -4.33 0.74
N LYS A 358 -10.88 -4.63 1.59
CA LYS A 358 -10.15 -3.62 2.37
C LYS A 358 -9.45 -2.61 1.46
N LEU A 359 -8.92 -3.10 0.35
CA LEU A 359 -8.18 -2.33 -0.63
C LEU A 359 -9.09 -1.40 -1.46
N VAL A 360 -10.29 -1.89 -1.79
CA VAL A 360 -11.39 -1.12 -2.41
C VAL A 360 -11.98 -0.11 -1.42
N THR A 361 -12.07 -0.44 -0.13
CA THR A 361 -12.53 0.53 0.90
C THR A 361 -11.54 1.66 1.15
N CYS A 362 -10.26 1.42 0.85
CA CYS A 362 -9.21 2.44 0.90
C CYS A 362 -9.11 3.24 -0.41
N SER A 363 -9.99 3.00 -1.41
CA SER A 363 -9.97 3.70 -2.69
C SER A 363 -11.32 3.85 -3.40
N VAL A 364 -11.69 5.10 -3.63
CA VAL A 364 -12.87 5.48 -4.40
C VAL A 364 -12.75 5.16 -5.90
N ASP A 365 -11.53 5.16 -6.45
CA ASP A 365 -11.26 4.85 -7.87
C ASP A 365 -11.44 3.35 -8.15
N THR A 366 -11.02 2.49 -7.21
CA THR A 366 -11.17 1.02 -7.29
C THR A 366 -12.62 0.59 -7.06
N LEU A 367 -13.35 1.27 -6.16
CA LEU A 367 -14.79 1.09 -5.98
C LEU A 367 -15.57 1.44 -7.25
N ARG A 368 -15.22 2.55 -7.94
CA ARG A 368 -15.79 2.89 -9.24
C ARG A 368 -15.52 1.79 -10.28
N PHE A 369 -14.29 1.29 -10.35
CA PHE A 369 -13.91 0.23 -11.30
C PHE A 369 -14.73 -1.04 -11.10
N LEU A 370 -14.83 -1.55 -9.86
CA LEU A 370 -15.58 -2.77 -9.55
C LEU A 370 -17.08 -2.65 -9.83
N ILE A 371 -17.66 -1.47 -9.59
CA ILE A 371 -19.07 -1.22 -9.84
C ILE A 371 -19.33 -1.06 -11.36
N THR A 372 -18.39 -0.49 -12.12
CA THR A 372 -18.52 -0.30 -13.58
C THR A 372 -18.38 -1.62 -14.34
N GLN A 373 -17.39 -2.45 -14.00
CA GLN A 373 -17.17 -3.75 -14.65
C GLN A 373 -18.31 -4.74 -14.38
N ASN A 374 -18.91 -4.73 -13.18
CA ASN A 374 -20.07 -5.58 -12.87
C ASN A 374 -21.41 -5.07 -13.43
N ALA A 375 -21.52 -3.78 -13.75
CA ALA A 375 -22.72 -3.21 -14.35
C ALA A 375 -22.80 -3.42 -15.87
N GLU A 376 -21.65 -3.62 -16.53
CA GLU A 376 -21.56 -3.83 -17.99
C GLU A 376 -21.28 -5.30 -18.39
N ALA A 377 -20.79 -6.14 -17.47
CA ALA A 377 -20.52 -7.55 -17.75
C ALA A 377 -21.82 -8.38 -17.76
N GLU A 378 -22.41 -8.52 -18.95
CA GLU A 378 -23.14 -9.74 -19.31
C GLU A 378 -22.14 -10.92 -19.27
N PHE A 379 -21.94 -11.50 -18.08
CA PHE A 379 -21.25 -12.78 -17.87
C PHE A 379 -22.08 -13.91 -18.52
N GLU A 380 -22.18 -13.92 -19.85
CA GLU A 380 -22.98 -14.90 -20.60
C GLU A 380 -22.26 -16.25 -20.79
N HIS A 381 -20.99 -16.38 -20.38
CA HIS A 381 -20.18 -17.55 -20.73
C HIS A 381 -19.49 -18.30 -19.57
N GLN A 382 -19.89 -18.10 -18.32
CA GLN A 382 -19.38 -18.88 -17.17
C GLN A 382 -20.49 -19.42 -16.27
N ASP A 383 -20.15 -20.48 -15.52
CA ASP A 383 -21.05 -21.30 -14.71
C ASP A 383 -21.96 -20.44 -13.80
N PRO A 384 -23.29 -20.48 -13.97
CA PRO A 384 -24.25 -19.59 -13.29
C PRO A 384 -24.15 -19.58 -11.75
N GLY A 385 -23.60 -20.64 -11.15
CA GLY A 385 -23.41 -20.75 -9.69
C GLY A 385 -22.31 -19.84 -9.16
N VAL A 386 -21.20 -19.68 -9.89
CA VAL A 386 -20.02 -18.91 -9.47
C VAL A 386 -20.29 -17.41 -9.58
N CYS A 387 -20.89 -16.96 -10.69
CA CYS A 387 -21.30 -15.56 -10.85
C CYS A 387 -22.35 -15.12 -9.82
N ARG A 388 -23.20 -16.04 -9.36
CA ARG A 388 -24.17 -15.76 -8.29
C ARG A 388 -23.48 -15.60 -6.93
N ALA A 389 -22.59 -16.53 -6.57
CA ALA A 389 -21.87 -16.49 -5.30
C ALA A 389 -20.98 -15.23 -5.17
N ILE A 390 -20.27 -14.86 -6.24
CA ILE A 390 -19.47 -13.64 -6.29
C ILE A 390 -20.37 -12.39 -6.14
N ARG A 391 -21.50 -12.30 -6.86
CA ARG A 391 -22.45 -11.19 -6.71
C ARG A 391 -23.03 -11.09 -5.30
N GLU A 392 -23.38 -12.22 -4.70
CA GLU A 392 -23.95 -12.27 -3.34
C GLU A 392 -22.92 -11.83 -2.29
N ASN A 393 -21.68 -12.27 -2.39
CA ASN A 393 -20.61 -11.89 -1.45
C ASN A 393 -20.18 -10.43 -1.61
N ILE A 394 -20.17 -9.88 -2.85
CA ILE A 394 -19.93 -8.45 -3.09
C ILE A 394 -21.02 -7.58 -2.45
N VAL A 395 -22.29 -7.99 -2.52
CA VAL A 395 -23.38 -7.26 -1.87
C VAL A 395 -23.17 -7.23 -0.36
N VAL A 396 -22.80 -8.35 0.28
CA VAL A 396 -22.53 -8.42 1.73
C VAL A 396 -21.36 -7.52 2.14
N ALA A 397 -20.30 -7.52 1.33
CA ALA A 397 -19.15 -6.64 1.52
C ALA A 397 -19.58 -5.16 1.45
N VAL A 398 -20.19 -4.75 0.33
CA VAL A 398 -20.63 -3.36 0.14
C VAL A 398 -21.61 -2.93 1.22
N ASP A 399 -22.41 -3.85 1.73
CA ASP A 399 -23.25 -3.64 2.91
C ASP A 399 -22.48 -3.09 4.11
N GLU A 400 -21.36 -3.73 4.46
CA GLU A 400 -20.57 -3.35 5.63
C GLU A 400 -19.82 -2.02 5.43
N ILE A 401 -19.37 -1.75 4.20
CA ILE A 401 -18.81 -0.43 3.84
C ILE A 401 -19.85 0.64 4.07
N VAL A 402 -21.05 0.43 3.52
CA VAL A 402 -22.14 1.38 3.64
C VAL A 402 -22.55 1.53 5.11
N ASN A 403 -22.52 0.47 5.91
CA ASN A 403 -22.76 0.55 7.35
C ASN A 403 -21.73 1.43 8.05
N LEU A 404 -20.44 1.33 7.71
CA LEU A 404 -19.39 2.21 8.25
C LEU A 404 -19.59 3.67 7.82
N ILE A 405 -19.94 3.91 6.55
CA ILE A 405 -20.25 5.24 6.02
C ILE A 405 -21.44 5.85 6.75
N ILE A 406 -22.51 5.07 6.98
CA ILE A 406 -23.68 5.50 7.75
C ILE A 406 -23.29 5.86 9.18
N ARG A 407 -22.52 4.99 9.85
CA ARG A 407 -22.05 5.25 11.23
C ARG A 407 -21.25 6.55 11.27
N ALA A 408 -20.35 6.78 10.31
CA ALA A 408 -19.59 8.01 10.19
C ALA A 408 -20.51 9.23 10.01
N ALA A 409 -21.44 9.18 9.05
CA ALA A 409 -22.38 10.27 8.75
C ALA A 409 -23.23 10.66 9.97
N HIS A 410 -23.69 9.68 10.76
CA HIS A 410 -24.45 9.96 11.99
C HIS A 410 -23.59 10.41 13.16
N SER A 411 -22.31 10.00 13.21
CA SER A 411 -21.41 10.36 14.32
C SER A 411 -21.01 11.84 14.33
N LYS A 412 -21.03 12.50 13.17
CA LYS A 412 -20.64 13.91 13.02
C LYS A 412 -21.57 14.64 12.03
N PRO A 413 -22.59 15.35 12.52
CA PRO A 413 -23.45 16.18 11.67
C PRO A 413 -22.63 17.24 10.94
N GLY A 414 -22.78 17.36 9.62
CA GLY A 414 -22.01 18.31 8.80
C GLY A 414 -20.59 17.85 8.48
N LEU A 415 -20.41 16.54 8.30
CA LEU A 415 -19.15 15.93 7.90
C LEU A 415 -18.61 16.61 6.64
N SER A 416 -17.43 17.23 6.73
CA SER A 416 -16.87 18.01 5.63
C SER A 416 -16.50 17.07 4.48
N VAL A 417 -16.76 17.52 3.25
CA VAL A 417 -16.34 16.88 1.99
C VAL A 417 -14.85 16.53 1.97
N VAL A 418 -14.03 17.32 2.68
CA VAL A 418 -12.59 17.09 2.82
C VAL A 418 -12.28 15.95 3.81
N GLU A 419 -13.13 15.75 4.80
CA GLU A 419 -12.93 14.76 5.87
C GLU A 419 -13.36 13.35 5.46
N TYR A 420 -14.23 13.20 4.44
CA TYR A 420 -14.68 11.89 3.97
C TYR A 420 -14.94 11.84 2.45
N PRO A 421 -13.87 11.68 1.65
CA PRO A 421 -13.92 11.73 0.18
C PRO A 421 -14.93 10.76 -0.44
N SER A 422 -15.14 9.60 0.18
CA SER A 422 -16.04 8.54 -0.32
C SER A 422 -17.50 8.97 -0.39
N ILE A 423 -17.97 9.86 0.50
CA ILE A 423 -19.34 10.41 0.46
C ILE A 423 -19.45 11.48 -0.62
N ALA A 424 -18.41 12.29 -0.78
CA ALA A 424 -18.47 13.48 -1.61
C ALA A 424 -18.36 13.20 -3.11
N GLU A 425 -17.53 12.22 -3.48
CA GLU A 425 -17.23 11.98 -4.89
C GLU A 425 -18.46 11.52 -5.70
N PHE A 426 -19.40 10.81 -5.05
CA PHE A 426 -20.62 10.32 -5.69
C PHE A 426 -21.88 11.11 -5.33
N ALA A 427 -21.75 12.24 -4.64
CA ALA A 427 -22.88 13.09 -4.26
C ALA A 427 -23.29 14.11 -5.35
N VAL A 428 -22.66 14.06 -6.54
CA VAL A 428 -22.82 15.07 -7.60
C VAL A 428 -22.94 14.48 -9.01
N GLY A 429 -23.80 15.11 -9.82
CA GLY A 429 -23.90 14.93 -11.27
C GLY A 429 -24.15 13.50 -11.75
N ASN A 430 -23.51 13.13 -12.86
CA ASN A 430 -23.62 11.80 -13.47
C ASN A 430 -23.24 10.65 -12.52
N LYS A 431 -22.31 10.91 -11.60
CA LYS A 431 -21.88 9.92 -10.61
C LYS A 431 -23.01 9.60 -9.62
N LEU A 432 -23.72 10.63 -9.14
CA LEU A 432 -24.91 10.43 -8.31
C LEU A 432 -26.02 9.72 -9.09
N GLN A 433 -26.23 10.13 -10.35
CA GLN A 433 -27.24 9.52 -11.21
C GLN A 433 -26.99 8.03 -11.42
N PHE A 434 -25.73 7.62 -11.58
CA PHE A 434 -25.35 6.23 -11.72
C PHE A 434 -25.82 5.36 -10.52
N PHE A 435 -25.64 5.82 -9.28
CA PHE A 435 -26.11 5.07 -8.10
C PHE A 435 -27.63 4.97 -8.05
N ILE A 436 -28.34 6.03 -8.44
CA ILE A 436 -29.80 6.04 -8.51
C ILE A 436 -30.28 5.02 -9.55
N ASP A 437 -29.64 5.00 -10.73
CA ASP A 437 -29.96 4.06 -11.79
C ASP A 437 -29.69 2.62 -11.35
N ALA A 438 -28.59 2.37 -10.65
CA ALA A 438 -28.26 1.07 -10.08
C ALA A 438 -29.25 0.62 -8.99
N ALA A 439 -29.71 1.52 -8.11
CA ALA A 439 -30.74 1.21 -7.12
C ALA A 439 -32.08 0.82 -7.77
N ILE A 440 -32.38 1.39 -8.94
CA ILE A 440 -33.59 1.09 -9.71
C ILE A 440 -33.46 -0.24 -10.47
N SER A 441 -32.32 -0.48 -11.12
CA SER A 441 -32.14 -1.59 -12.07
C SER A 441 -31.65 -2.88 -11.41
N SER A 442 -31.05 -2.80 -10.22
CA SER A 442 -30.36 -3.92 -9.57
C SER A 442 -30.92 -4.25 -8.18
N PRO A 443 -31.97 -5.08 -8.07
CA PRO A 443 -32.61 -5.42 -6.79
C PRO A 443 -31.67 -5.93 -5.68
N PRO A 444 -30.65 -6.77 -5.95
CA PRO A 444 -29.71 -7.22 -4.90
C PRO A 444 -28.93 -6.07 -4.25
N TRP A 445 -28.72 -4.98 -4.99
CA TRP A 445 -27.91 -3.83 -4.58
C TRP A 445 -28.74 -2.66 -4.07
N ALA A 446 -30.06 -2.69 -4.28
CA ALA A 446 -30.93 -1.58 -3.93
C ALA A 446 -30.82 -1.22 -2.43
N SER A 447 -30.80 -2.21 -1.54
CA SER A 447 -30.73 -1.97 -0.08
C SER A 447 -29.44 -1.25 0.35
N CYS A 448 -28.28 -1.69 -0.15
CA CYS A 448 -27.00 -1.07 0.21
C CYS A 448 -26.85 0.31 -0.45
N ILE A 449 -27.28 0.48 -1.70
CA ILE A 449 -27.24 1.77 -2.37
C ILE A 449 -28.19 2.79 -1.71
N ILE A 450 -29.40 2.39 -1.33
CA ILE A 450 -30.34 3.27 -0.63
C ILE A 450 -29.74 3.76 0.69
N ARG A 451 -29.10 2.86 1.44
CA ARG A 451 -28.38 3.19 2.66
C ARG A 451 -27.18 4.13 2.43
N TYR A 452 -26.47 3.99 1.30
CA TYR A 452 -25.44 4.94 0.92
C TYR A 452 -26.03 6.32 0.61
N LEU A 453 -27.10 6.40 -0.19
CA LEU A 453 -27.79 7.64 -0.51
C LEU A 453 -28.38 8.31 0.74
N HIS A 454 -28.79 7.51 1.73
CA HIS A 454 -29.16 7.99 3.06
C HIS A 454 -27.98 8.70 3.75
N ALA A 455 -26.80 8.08 3.79
CA ALA A 455 -25.61 8.71 4.37
C ALA A 455 -25.22 10.02 3.65
N VAL A 456 -25.32 10.06 2.32
CA VAL A 456 -25.14 11.29 1.53
C VAL A 456 -26.15 12.36 1.97
N SER A 457 -27.42 11.99 2.13
CA SER A 457 -28.48 12.91 2.56
C SER A 457 -28.22 13.48 3.95
N ILE A 458 -27.84 12.63 4.91
CA ILE A 458 -27.50 13.05 6.27
C ILE A 458 -26.29 14.01 6.28
N SER A 459 -25.31 13.77 5.40
CA SER A 459 -24.08 14.56 5.36
C SER A 459 -24.28 15.93 4.72
N TYR A 460 -25.10 16.02 3.66
CA TYR A 460 -25.31 17.24 2.88
C TYR A 460 -26.59 18.01 3.23
N GLY A 461 -27.49 17.41 4.00
CA GLY A 461 -28.73 18.05 4.43
C GLY A 461 -29.92 17.85 3.47
N GLU A 462 -31.03 18.49 3.84
CA GLU A 462 -32.34 18.34 3.20
C GLU A 462 -32.31 18.67 1.70
N ASP A 463 -31.57 19.69 1.28
CA ASP A 463 -31.49 20.09 -0.14
C ASP A 463 -30.94 18.96 -1.01
N LYS A 464 -29.95 18.21 -0.51
CA LYS A 464 -29.38 17.06 -1.23
C LYS A 464 -30.33 15.88 -1.23
N ALA A 465 -31.01 15.63 -0.11
CA ALA A 465 -32.05 14.62 -0.04
C ALA A 465 -33.17 14.88 -1.07
N ALA A 466 -33.59 16.15 -1.19
CA ALA A 466 -34.57 16.61 -2.18
C ALA A 466 -34.09 16.44 -3.62
N GLU A 467 -32.80 16.72 -3.91
CA GLU A 467 -32.20 16.43 -5.22
C GLU A 467 -32.29 14.94 -5.57
N ILE A 468 -31.92 14.06 -4.64
CA ILE A 468 -31.93 12.60 -4.85
C ILE A 468 -33.36 12.13 -5.14
N VAL A 469 -34.35 12.58 -4.35
CA VAL A 469 -35.79 12.31 -4.59
C VAL A 469 -36.19 12.74 -6.01
N CYS A 470 -35.84 13.96 -6.42
CA CYS A 470 -36.16 14.45 -7.76
C CYS A 470 -35.53 13.57 -8.85
N ARG A 471 -34.27 13.18 -8.70
CA ARG A 471 -33.56 12.33 -9.67
C ARG A 471 -34.21 10.95 -9.80
N PHE A 472 -34.71 10.34 -8.71
CA PHE A 472 -35.53 9.13 -8.76
C PHE A 472 -36.82 9.35 -9.57
N ILE A 473 -37.59 10.40 -9.25
CA ILE A 473 -38.86 10.72 -9.93
C ILE A 473 -38.66 10.92 -11.43
N VAL A 474 -37.59 11.63 -11.81
CA VAL A 474 -37.25 11.92 -13.21
C VAL A 474 -36.82 10.67 -13.97
N THR A 475 -36.18 9.72 -13.29
CA THR A 475 -35.50 8.60 -13.94
C THR A 475 -36.31 7.31 -13.95
N CYS A 476 -37.22 7.08 -13.00
CA CYS A 476 -38.03 5.87 -12.99
C CYS A 476 -38.87 5.74 -14.27
N HIS A 477 -38.66 4.65 -15.01
CA HIS A 477 -39.38 4.32 -16.23
C HIS A 477 -40.61 3.45 -15.95
N GLU A 478 -40.51 2.58 -14.96
CA GLU A 478 -41.55 1.61 -14.60
C GLU A 478 -42.13 1.94 -13.23
N ALA A 479 -43.42 1.66 -13.04
CA ALA A 479 -44.08 1.89 -11.76
C ALA A 479 -43.44 1.09 -10.61
N GLN A 480 -42.92 -0.11 -10.91
CA GLN A 480 -42.24 -0.96 -9.94
C GLN A 480 -40.94 -0.35 -9.43
N SER A 481 -40.23 0.42 -10.27
CA SER A 481 -38.99 1.12 -9.91
C SER A 481 -39.21 2.19 -8.84
N LEU A 482 -40.43 2.70 -8.67
CA LEU A 482 -40.76 3.66 -7.62
C LEU A 482 -40.66 3.04 -6.21
N SER A 483 -40.64 1.71 -6.08
CA SER A 483 -40.40 1.04 -4.81
C SER A 483 -39.03 1.40 -4.20
N ALA A 484 -37.99 1.59 -5.02
CA ALA A 484 -36.67 2.04 -4.57
C ALA A 484 -36.73 3.47 -4.01
N LEU A 485 -37.52 4.36 -4.64
CA LEU A 485 -37.78 5.70 -4.12
C LEU A 485 -38.55 5.65 -2.79
N CYS A 486 -39.59 4.84 -2.67
CA CYS A 486 -40.34 4.71 -1.41
C CYS A 486 -39.45 4.16 -0.29
N ALA A 487 -38.60 3.18 -0.59
CA ALA A 487 -37.62 2.65 0.35
C ALA A 487 -36.62 3.74 0.78
N PHE A 488 -36.10 4.54 -0.15
CA PHE A 488 -35.26 5.69 0.20
C PHE A 488 -36.00 6.73 1.05
N LEU A 489 -37.21 7.13 0.69
CA LEU A 489 -38.03 8.06 1.48
C LEU A 489 -38.22 7.56 2.93
N SER A 490 -38.42 6.25 3.10
CA SER A 490 -38.56 5.66 4.44
C SER A 490 -37.31 5.82 5.32
N THR A 491 -36.12 5.96 4.73
CA THR A 491 -34.89 6.19 5.50
C THR A 491 -34.68 7.67 5.83
N ILE A 492 -35.03 8.59 4.91
CA ILE A 492 -34.71 10.01 5.05
C ILE A 492 -35.82 10.88 5.69
N VAL A 493 -37.10 10.53 5.53
CA VAL A 493 -38.22 11.33 6.09
C VAL A 493 -38.15 11.49 7.62
N PRO A 494 -37.73 10.49 8.42
CA PRO A 494 -37.54 10.67 9.85
C PRO A 494 -36.58 11.80 10.22
N TYR A 495 -35.65 12.14 9.32
CA TYR A 495 -34.65 13.20 9.51
C TYR A 495 -35.06 14.51 8.82
N TYR A 496 -35.74 14.41 7.67
CA TYR A 496 -36.19 15.54 6.86
C TYR A 496 -37.69 15.43 6.54
N PRO A 497 -38.59 15.79 7.48
CA PRO A 497 -40.04 15.61 7.30
C PRO A 497 -40.63 16.39 6.12
N ASN A 498 -39.97 17.48 5.71
CA ASN A 498 -40.42 18.34 4.61
C ASN A 498 -39.71 18.05 3.28
N VAL A 499 -38.94 16.97 3.17
CA VAL A 499 -38.10 16.70 2.00
C VAL A 499 -38.90 16.64 0.69
N MET A 500 -40.15 16.18 0.73
CA MET A 500 -41.02 16.18 -0.45
C MET A 500 -41.42 17.58 -0.90
N TYR A 501 -41.69 18.49 0.03
CA TYR A 501 -41.93 19.90 -0.29
C TYR A 501 -40.69 20.53 -0.94
N SER A 502 -39.51 20.28 -0.37
CA SER A 502 -38.23 20.72 -0.90
C SER A 502 -37.95 20.13 -2.30
N ALA A 503 -38.30 18.86 -2.52
CA ALA A 503 -38.19 18.20 -3.82
C ALA A 503 -39.12 18.85 -4.86
N TYR A 504 -40.38 19.13 -4.53
CA TYR A 504 -41.29 19.80 -5.46
C TYR A 504 -40.79 21.19 -5.89
N ASN A 505 -40.21 21.94 -4.96
CA ASN A 505 -39.66 23.26 -5.24
C ASN A 505 -38.46 23.21 -6.20
N CYS A 506 -37.64 22.15 -6.16
CA CYS A 506 -36.45 22.02 -7.00
C CYS A 506 -36.65 21.13 -8.24
N LEU A 507 -37.76 20.40 -8.36
CA LEU A 507 -38.01 19.40 -9.41
C LEU A 507 -37.81 19.94 -10.84
N ALA A 508 -38.32 21.13 -11.13
CA ALA A 508 -38.19 21.74 -12.46
C ALA A 508 -36.73 22.06 -12.83
N ASN A 509 -35.90 22.40 -11.84
CA ASN A 509 -34.47 22.66 -12.04
C ASN A 509 -33.71 21.34 -12.21
N ILE A 510 -33.98 20.35 -11.35
CA ILE A 510 -33.33 19.03 -11.43
C ILE A 510 -33.67 18.32 -12.75
N LEU A 511 -34.91 18.41 -13.22
CA LEU A 511 -35.31 17.87 -14.53
C LEU A 511 -34.44 18.43 -15.67
N LYS A 512 -34.19 19.74 -15.68
CA LYS A 512 -33.32 20.38 -16.68
C LYS A 512 -31.87 19.91 -16.54
N THR A 513 -31.36 19.78 -15.31
CA THR A 513 -30.00 19.31 -15.05
C THR A 513 -29.81 17.87 -15.54
N VAL A 514 -30.73 16.96 -15.19
CA VAL A 514 -30.68 15.56 -15.63
C VAL A 514 -30.77 15.45 -17.16
N ASP A 515 -31.60 16.27 -17.81
CA ASP A 515 -31.71 16.30 -19.27
C ASP A 515 -30.44 16.83 -19.96
N GLN A 516 -29.72 17.76 -19.34
CA GLN A 516 -28.42 18.24 -19.85
C GLN A 516 -27.32 17.19 -19.67
N GLU A 517 -27.37 16.44 -18.58
CA GLU A 517 -26.46 15.33 -18.26
C GLU A 517 -26.67 14.14 -19.24
N LYS A 518 -27.92 13.81 -19.56
CA LYS A 518 -28.31 12.72 -20.48
C LYS A 518 -28.30 13.20 -21.93
N LYS A 519 -27.11 13.33 -22.52
CA LYS A 519 -26.82 13.84 -23.88
C LYS A 519 -27.72 13.33 -25.04
N HIS A 520 -28.44 12.21 -24.89
CA HIS A 520 -29.20 11.57 -25.96
C HIS A 520 -30.68 11.26 -25.66
N VAL A 521 -31.16 11.44 -24.42
CA VAL A 521 -32.55 11.08 -24.05
C VAL A 521 -33.13 12.15 -23.12
N LYS A 522 -34.08 12.95 -23.62
CA LYS A 522 -34.83 13.89 -22.80
C LYS A 522 -35.84 13.16 -21.94
N SER A 523 -35.93 13.54 -20.67
CA SER A 523 -36.95 13.04 -19.76
C SER A 523 -38.33 13.53 -20.19
N SER A 524 -39.27 12.60 -20.31
CA SER A 524 -40.65 12.96 -20.68
C SER A 524 -41.35 13.61 -19.49
N ILE A 525 -41.83 14.85 -19.65
CA ILE A 525 -42.68 15.52 -18.63
C ILE A 525 -43.89 14.65 -18.29
N LEU A 526 -44.47 13.95 -19.27
CA LEU A 526 -45.59 13.04 -19.04
C LEU A 526 -45.21 11.87 -18.13
N ARG A 527 -43.96 11.38 -18.22
CA ARG A 527 -43.44 10.33 -17.32
C ARG A 527 -43.30 10.85 -15.89
N VAL A 528 -42.72 12.05 -15.73
CA VAL A 528 -42.59 12.69 -14.41
C VAL A 528 -43.98 12.86 -13.76
N LEU A 529 -44.94 13.40 -14.51
CA LEU A 529 -46.32 13.56 -14.03
C LEU A 529 -46.99 12.22 -13.71
N ASN A 530 -46.76 11.19 -14.52
CA ASN A 530 -47.28 9.86 -14.25
C ASN A 530 -46.67 9.25 -12.97
N ASN A 531 -45.36 9.41 -12.74
CA ASN A 531 -44.70 8.94 -11.53
C ASN A 531 -45.25 9.65 -10.28
N LEU A 532 -45.44 10.97 -10.34
CA LEU A 532 -46.08 11.74 -9.26
C LEU A 532 -47.52 11.26 -9.01
N ARG A 533 -48.30 11.02 -10.06
CA ARG A 533 -49.66 10.48 -9.93
C ARG A 533 -49.65 9.12 -9.23
N ILE A 534 -48.72 8.24 -9.58
CA ILE A 534 -48.59 6.91 -8.95
C ILE A 534 -48.27 7.05 -7.46
N LEU A 535 -47.32 7.92 -7.09
CA LEU A 535 -46.96 8.17 -5.68
C LEU A 535 -48.15 8.70 -4.87
N LEU A 536 -48.89 9.68 -5.41
CA LEU A 536 -50.10 10.22 -4.78
C LEU A 536 -51.23 9.18 -4.66
N THR A 537 -51.37 8.32 -5.68
CA THR A 537 -52.36 7.23 -5.64
C THR A 537 -51.98 6.19 -4.58
N TRP A 538 -50.69 5.86 -4.48
CA TRP A 538 -50.19 4.94 -3.46
C TRP A 538 -50.45 5.47 -2.06
N GLU A 539 -50.20 6.75 -1.81
CA GLU A 539 -50.44 7.36 -0.51
C GLU A 539 -51.93 7.42 -0.15
N THR A 540 -52.80 7.83 -1.09
CA THR A 540 -54.24 7.93 -0.84
C THR A 540 -54.92 6.57 -0.63
N THR A 541 -54.27 5.48 -1.04
CA THR A 541 -54.77 4.11 -0.88
C THR A 541 -54.05 3.32 0.21
N ALA A 542 -52.98 3.86 0.80
CA ALA A 542 -52.25 3.23 1.89
C ALA A 542 -53.08 3.29 3.19
N ASP A 543 -53.11 2.17 3.92
CA ASP A 543 -53.81 2.04 5.20
C ASP A 543 -53.23 3.01 6.24
N ASP A 544 -54.09 3.66 7.05
CA ASP A 544 -53.72 4.72 8.01
C ASP A 544 -52.73 4.25 9.10
N THR A 545 -52.55 2.93 9.21
CA THR A 545 -51.62 2.28 10.14
C THR A 545 -50.16 2.28 9.66
N LEU A 546 -49.91 2.44 8.36
CA LEU A 546 -48.57 2.56 7.81
C LEU A 546 -48.07 4.00 8.04
N HIS A 547 -46.99 4.16 8.82
CA HIS A 547 -46.31 5.45 9.06
C HIS A 547 -45.58 6.00 7.81
N THR A 548 -46.08 5.69 6.62
CA THR A 548 -45.48 5.98 5.32
C THR A 548 -46.38 6.87 4.46
N LYS A 549 -47.09 7.82 5.08
CA LYS A 549 -47.67 8.96 4.36
C LYS A 549 -46.61 10.06 4.33
N TYR A 550 -46.17 10.40 3.12
CA TYR A 550 -44.97 11.20 2.87
C TYR A 550 -45.24 12.41 1.96
N PHE A 551 -46.41 12.49 1.32
CA PHE A 551 -46.76 13.42 0.25
C PHE A 551 -47.96 14.32 0.57
#